data_AF-A0A2A6DXH8-F1
#
_entry.id   AF-A0A2A6DXH8-F1
#
_cell.length_a   1.000
_cell.length_b   1.000
_cell.length_c   1.000
_cell.angle_alpha   90.00
_cell.angle_beta   90.00
_cell.angle_gamma   90.00
#
_symmetry.space_group_name_H-M   'P 1'
#
loop_
_entity.id
_entity.type
_entity.pdbx_description
1 polymer ?
#
loop_
_entity_poly.entity_id
_entity_poly.type
_entity_poly.pdbx_seq_one_letter_code
_entity_poly.pdbx_strand_id
1 'polypeptide(L)'
;MQAAKTFRRIVMDSTGSNNDYARGYEVYVSNDGVNWGSAIASGTGTGPVITVDFAVQTARYIKIVQTGSASYWWSIHELNVYN
;
A
#
# COMPACT_ATOMS: atom_id res chain seq x y z
N MET A 1 2.36 -12.93 18.80
CA MET A 1 2.69 -12.76 17.37
C MET A 1 1.39 -12.59 16.59
N GLN A 2 1.24 -11.57 15.74
CA GLN A 2 0.05 -11.45 14.88
C GLN A 2 0.07 -12.50 13.76
N ALA A 3 -1.06 -13.13 13.48
CA ALA A 3 -1.21 -14.21 12.49
C ALA A 3 -1.37 -13.68 11.06
N ALA A 4 -1.11 -14.54 10.06
CA ALA A 4 -1.35 -14.21 8.64
C ALA A 4 -2.85 -13.97 8.40
N LYS A 5 -3.17 -13.04 7.50
CA LYS A 5 -4.54 -12.70 7.10
C LYS A 5 -4.68 -12.79 5.58
N THR A 6 -5.86 -13.19 5.13
CA THR A 6 -6.22 -13.23 3.72
C THR A 6 -6.85 -11.92 3.29
N PHE A 7 -6.34 -11.32 2.22
CA PHE A 7 -6.81 -10.03 1.71
C PHE A 7 -6.55 -9.88 0.21
N ARG A 8 -7.33 -9.03 -0.46
CA ARG A 8 -7.17 -8.74 -1.90
C ARG A 8 -7.16 -7.26 -2.25
N ARG A 9 -7.33 -6.38 -1.25
CA ARG A 9 -7.37 -4.93 -1.43
C ARG A 9 -6.74 -4.20 -0.26
N ILE A 10 -6.03 -3.12 -0.57
CA ILE A 10 -5.71 -2.06 0.41
C ILE A 10 -6.22 -0.70 -0.08
N VAL A 11 -6.52 0.18 0.87
CA VAL A 11 -6.80 1.60 0.61
C VAL A 11 -5.86 2.44 1.45
N MET A 12 -5.06 3.26 0.78
CA MET A 12 -4.24 4.31 1.41
C MET A 12 -4.99 5.63 1.31
N ASP A 13 -5.30 6.24 2.45
CA ASP A 13 -6.04 7.48 2.51
C ASP A 13 -5.18 8.60 3.13
N SER A 14 -4.93 9.64 2.36
CA SER A 14 -4.24 10.88 2.77
C SER A 14 -5.22 12.06 2.89
N THR A 15 -6.53 11.82 2.96
CA THR A 15 -7.56 12.88 3.08
C THR A 15 -7.28 13.75 4.30
N GLY A 16 -7.30 15.07 4.09
CA GLY A 16 -6.82 16.06 5.06
C GLY A 16 -5.43 16.61 4.70
N SER A 17 -4.61 15.80 4.00
CA SER A 17 -3.38 16.19 3.31
C SER A 17 -3.49 15.90 1.82
N ASN A 18 -4.48 16.53 1.15
CA ASN A 18 -4.99 16.07 -0.15
C ASN A 18 -3.97 15.97 -1.29
N ASN A 19 -2.81 16.63 -1.18
CA ASN A 19 -1.74 16.56 -2.18
C ASN A 19 -0.61 15.59 -1.81
N ASP A 20 -0.58 15.07 -0.59
CA ASP A 20 0.52 14.29 -0.01
C ASP A 20 0.34 12.77 -0.24
N TYR A 21 -0.26 12.38 -1.37
CA TYR A 21 -0.43 10.98 -1.77
C TYR A 21 0.74 10.45 -2.58
N ALA A 22 0.94 9.12 -2.58
CA ALA A 22 2.00 8.49 -3.36
C ALA A 22 1.79 8.73 -4.87
N ARG A 23 2.79 9.29 -5.57
CA ARG A 23 2.70 9.52 -7.03
C ARG A 23 2.92 8.27 -7.87
N GLY A 24 3.74 7.37 -7.36
CA GLY A 24 3.88 6.00 -7.82
C GLY A 24 3.98 5.11 -6.59
N TYR A 25 3.53 3.87 -6.70
CA TYR A 25 3.61 2.91 -5.60
C TYR A 25 3.89 1.50 -6.08
N GLU A 26 4.52 0.72 -5.20
CA GLU A 26 4.62 -0.73 -5.26
C GLU A 26 4.16 -1.31 -3.91
N VAL A 27 3.44 -2.43 -3.97
CA VAL A 27 2.97 -3.15 -2.79
C VAL A 27 3.65 -4.51 -2.74
N TYR A 28 4.19 -4.86 -1.59
CA TYR A 28 4.80 -6.15 -1.29
C TYR A 28 4.17 -6.76 -0.05
N VAL A 29 4.28 -8.08 0.07
CA VAL A 29 3.81 -8.82 1.24
C VAL A 29 4.87 -9.78 1.74
N SER A 30 4.82 -10.10 3.03
CA SER A 30 5.75 -11.05 3.64
C SER A 30 5.11 -11.81 4.80
N ASN A 31 5.63 -13.00 5.08
CA ASN A 31 5.29 -13.80 6.26
C ASN A 31 6.31 -13.64 7.40
N ASP A 32 7.52 -13.17 7.10
CA ASP A 32 8.63 -13.03 8.05
C ASP A 32 9.10 -11.58 8.26
N GLY A 33 8.67 -10.64 7.42
CA GLY A 33 9.04 -9.22 7.47
C GLY A 33 10.44 -8.93 6.91
N VAL A 34 11.16 -9.95 6.45
CA VAL A 34 12.54 -9.85 5.94
C VAL A 34 12.58 -10.14 4.44
N ASN A 35 11.91 -11.20 4.01
CA ASN A 35 11.84 -11.63 2.62
C ASN A 35 10.52 -11.17 2.00
N TRP A 36 10.59 -10.31 0.99
CA TRP A 36 9.43 -9.62 0.41
C TRP A 36 9.05 -10.08 -1.00
N GLY A 37 9.94 -10.81 -1.69
CA GLY A 37 9.72 -11.23 -3.07
C GLY A 37 9.52 -10.07 -4.04
N SER A 38 8.72 -10.30 -5.08
CA SER A 38 8.33 -9.28 -6.07
C SER A 38 7.09 -8.50 -5.60
N ALA A 39 6.88 -7.32 -6.19
CA ALA A 39 5.68 -6.55 -5.93
C ALA A 39 4.43 -7.34 -6.39
N ILE A 40 3.39 -7.35 -5.56
CA ILE A 40 2.09 -7.96 -5.87
C ILE A 40 1.18 -7.00 -6.64
N ALA A 41 1.47 -5.69 -6.57
CA ALA A 41 0.77 -4.63 -7.29
C ALA A 41 1.69 -3.42 -7.42
N SER A 42 1.47 -2.64 -8.47
CA SER A 42 2.08 -1.33 -8.65
C SER A 42 1.13 -0.41 -9.41
N GLY A 43 1.35 0.90 -9.31
CA GLY A 43 0.52 1.87 -10.00
C GLY A 43 0.93 3.30 -9.74
N THR A 44 0.15 4.23 -10.30
CA THR A 44 0.28 5.67 -10.09
C THR A 44 -0.89 6.17 -9.25
N GLY A 45 -0.60 7.06 -8.30
CA GLY A 45 -1.65 7.73 -7.52
C GLY A 45 -2.12 8.98 -8.24
N THR A 46 -3.42 9.25 -8.17
CA THR A 46 -4.07 10.40 -8.83
C THR A 46 -4.86 11.27 -7.84
N GLY A 47 -4.87 10.91 -6.56
CA GLY A 47 -5.58 11.63 -5.52
C GLY A 47 -5.31 11.05 -4.12
N PRO A 48 -5.88 11.67 -3.08
CA PRO A 48 -5.60 11.32 -1.68
C PRO A 48 -6.07 9.93 -1.27
N VAL A 49 -7.08 9.37 -1.96
CA VAL A 49 -7.55 8.00 -1.72
C VAL A 49 -7.04 7.12 -2.85
N ILE A 50 -6.08 6.24 -2.53
CA ILE A 50 -5.54 5.26 -3.47
C ILE A 50 -6.09 3.88 -3.09
N THR A 51 -6.92 3.32 -3.97
CA THR A 51 -7.39 1.93 -3.87
C THR A 51 -6.49 1.04 -4.72
N VAL A 52 -5.97 -0.04 -4.13
CA VAL A 52 -5.13 -1.02 -4.81
C VAL A 52 -5.77 -2.39 -4.69
N ASP A 53 -6.21 -2.94 -5.82
CA ASP A 53 -6.72 -4.29 -5.96
C ASP A 53 -5.64 -5.22 -6.51
N PHE A 54 -5.56 -6.45 -5.99
CA PHE A 54 -4.61 -7.48 -6.44
C PHE A 54 -5.17 -8.89 -6.23
N ALA A 55 -4.47 -9.89 -6.78
CA ALA A 55 -4.80 -11.30 -6.54
C ALA A 55 -4.72 -11.63 -5.05
N VAL A 56 -5.65 -12.44 -4.54
CA VAL A 56 -5.75 -12.80 -3.11
C VAL A 56 -4.40 -13.20 -2.53
N GLN A 57 -4.01 -12.55 -1.45
CA GLN A 57 -2.80 -12.84 -0.68
C GLN A 57 -3.16 -13.38 0.69
N THR A 58 -2.28 -14.21 1.26
CA THR A 58 -2.32 -14.57 2.68
C THR A 58 -0.95 -14.27 3.28
N ALA A 59 -0.87 -13.21 4.09
CA ALA A 59 0.40 -12.67 4.58
C ALA A 59 0.27 -12.00 5.96
N ARG A 60 1.42 -11.74 6.60
CA ARG A 60 1.50 -11.08 7.92
C ARG A 60 1.92 -9.62 7.84
N TYR A 61 2.70 -9.26 6.82
CA TYR A 61 3.28 -7.94 6.65
C TYR A 61 2.94 -7.40 5.27
N ILE A 62 2.68 -6.10 5.21
CA ILE A 62 2.54 -5.33 3.98
C ILE A 62 3.65 -4.28 3.98
N LYS A 63 4.29 -4.07 2.84
CA LYS A 63 5.21 -2.97 2.59
C LYS A 63 4.70 -2.19 1.39
N ILE A 64 4.67 -0.88 1.56
CA ILE A 64 4.27 0.06 0.52
C ILE A 64 5.50 0.91 0.25
N VAL A 65 5.94 0.92 -1.01
CA VAL A 65 7.07 1.74 -1.46
C VAL A 65 6.52 2.80 -2.39
N GLN A 66 6.71 4.07 -2.05
CA GLN A 66 6.43 5.16 -2.99
C GLN A 66 7.57 5.24 -4.01
N THR A 67 7.23 5.16 -5.29
CA THR A 67 8.18 5.14 -6.42
C THR A 67 8.14 6.40 -7.28
N GLY A 68 7.15 7.27 -7.08
CA GLY A 68 7.03 8.55 -7.80
C GLY A 68 7.54 9.75 -6.99
N SER A 69 7.62 10.92 -7.61
CA SER A 69 8.05 12.17 -6.97
C SER A 69 7.06 13.31 -7.23
N ALA A 70 6.98 14.25 -6.29
CA ALA A 70 6.25 15.51 -6.42
C ALA A 70 6.87 16.58 -5.51
N SER A 71 6.51 17.85 -5.72
CA SER A 71 6.83 18.98 -4.83
C SER A 71 5.95 19.01 -3.56
N TYR A 72 5.44 17.86 -3.13
CA TYR A 72 4.62 17.65 -1.94
C TYR A 72 5.23 16.53 -1.10
N TRP A 73 4.88 16.47 0.18
CA TRP A 73 5.28 15.35 1.03
C TRP A 73 4.51 14.08 0.66
N TRP A 74 4.81 12.98 1.34
CA TRP A 74 4.00 11.77 1.29
C TRP A 74 3.53 11.41 2.70
N SER A 75 2.22 11.18 2.85
CA SER A 75 1.57 10.79 4.10
C SER A 75 0.51 9.72 3.85
N ILE A 76 0.17 8.97 4.89
CA ILE A 76 -0.98 8.08 4.96
C ILE A 76 -1.63 8.34 6.32
N HIS A 77 -2.87 8.81 6.32
CA HIS A 77 -3.66 9.01 7.54
C HIS A 77 -4.31 7.70 7.96
N GLU A 78 -4.87 6.97 7.00
CA GLU A 78 -5.51 5.67 7.23
C GLU A 78 -5.03 4.62 6.22
N LEU A 79 -4.79 3.41 6.72
CA LEU A 79 -4.53 2.22 5.90
C LEU A 79 -5.60 1.16 6.20
N ASN A 80 -6.46 0.92 5.22
CA ASN A 80 -7.52 -0.09 5.34
C ASN A 80 -7.17 -1.32 4.50
N VAL A 81 -7.40 -2.53 5.04
CA VAL A 81 -7.10 -3.81 4.39
C VAL A 81 -8.36 -4.66 4.34
N TYR A 82 -8.72 -5.13 3.15
CA TYR A 82 -10.00 -5.83 2.91
C TYR A 82 -9.79 -7.23 2.36
N ASN A 83 -10.62 -8.18 2.82
CA ASN A 83 -10.71 -9.51 2.22
C ASN A 83 -11.28 -9.44 0.84
#